data_AF-V5ICY0-F1
#
_entry.id   AF-V5ICY0-F1
#
_cell.length_a   1.000
_cell.length_b   1.000
_cell.length_c   1.000
_cell.angle_alpha   90.00
_cell.angle_beta   90.00
_cell.angle_gamma   90.00
#
_symmetry.space_group_name_H-M   'P 1'
#
loop_
_entity.id
_entity.type
_entity.pdbx_description
1 polymer ?
#
loop_
_entity_poly.entity_id
_entity_poly.type
_entity_poly.pdbx_seq_one_letter_code
_entity_poly.pdbx_strand_id
1 'polypeptide(L)'
;MKTLIVFMCLMVAGWARYENEMRRANNRFAVDLIKGLPSSPEKNIFFSPYSISTAMGMVFAGARGETLKNLYDGFGYLRSGLKEDWVLQAYADHAEQLQVGQSQSTFDVANATRIVVFLFLVLSRAPWIALFMPNY
;
A
#
# COMPACT_ATOMS: atom_id res chain seq x y z
N MET A 1 -9.36 -18.12 -30.45
CA MET A 1 -9.48 -18.69 -29.09
C MET A 1 -8.14 -18.73 -28.35
N LYS A 2 -7.08 -19.34 -28.89
CA LYS A 2 -5.75 -19.40 -28.23
C LYS A 2 -5.12 -18.03 -27.94
N THR A 3 -5.27 -17.05 -28.84
CA THR A 3 -4.76 -15.67 -28.65
C THR A 3 -5.46 -14.90 -27.52
N LEU A 4 -6.76 -15.11 -27.32
CA LEU A 4 -7.52 -14.51 -26.21
C LEU A 4 -7.09 -15.10 -24.86
N ILE A 5 -6.79 -16.40 -24.80
CA ILE A 5 -6.31 -17.06 -23.59
C ILE A 5 -4.92 -16.51 -23.21
N VAL A 6 -4.02 -16.35 -24.18
CA VAL A 6 -2.69 -15.77 -23.93
C VAL A 6 -2.79 -14.33 -23.42
N PHE A 7 -3.65 -13.51 -24.01
CA PHE A 7 -3.87 -12.14 -23.56
C PHE A 7 -4.45 -12.07 -22.13
N MET A 8 -5.42 -12.94 -21.81
CA MET A 8 -5.96 -13.07 -20.45
C MET A 8 -4.89 -13.51 -19.44
N CYS A 9 -4.04 -14.48 -19.79
CA CYS A 9 -2.94 -14.93 -18.94
C CYS A 9 -1.89 -13.82 -18.69
N LEU A 10 -1.57 -13.01 -19.72
CA LEU A 10 -0.64 -11.89 -19.58
C LEU A 10 -1.20 -10.79 -18.68
N MET A 11 -2.51 -10.50 -18.77
CA MET A 11 -3.18 -9.59 -17.84
C MET A 11 -3.07 -10.11 -16.40
N VAL A 12 -3.52 -11.34 -16.13
CA VAL A 12 -3.46 -11.93 -14.77
C VAL A 12 -2.04 -11.93 -14.20
N ALA A 13 -1.03 -12.23 -15.03
CA ALA A 13 0.37 -12.18 -14.61
C ALA A 13 0.85 -10.76 -14.28
N GLY A 14 0.37 -9.73 -15.00
CA GLY A 14 0.66 -8.32 -14.71
C GLY A 14 0.10 -7.88 -13.36
N TRP A 15 -1.16 -8.22 -13.08
CA TRP A 15 -1.81 -7.94 -11.80
C TRP A 15 -1.15 -8.69 -10.62
N ALA A 16 -0.83 -9.97 -10.80
CA ALA A 16 -0.14 -10.75 -9.77
C ALA A 16 1.26 -10.22 -9.45
N ARG A 17 1.98 -9.66 -10.43
CA ARG A 17 3.28 -9.00 -10.21
C ARG A 17 3.11 -7.73 -9.40
N TYR A 18 2.12 -6.90 -9.74
CA TYR A 18 1.84 -5.65 -9.04
C TYR A 18 1.55 -5.86 -7.54
N GLU A 19 0.68 -6.81 -7.21
CA GLU A 19 0.36 -7.15 -5.81
C GLU A 19 1.59 -7.65 -5.03
N ASN A 20 2.49 -8.40 -5.70
CA ASN A 20 3.72 -8.89 -5.10
C ASN A 20 4.67 -7.76 -4.71
N GLU A 21 4.75 -6.68 -5.50
CA GLU A 21 5.66 -5.57 -5.19
C GLU A 21 5.21 -4.75 -3.97
N MET A 22 3.90 -4.59 -3.75
CA MET A 22 3.40 -3.92 -2.55
C MET A 22 3.67 -4.74 -1.28
N ARG A 23 3.42 -6.04 -1.32
CA ARG A 23 3.76 -6.96 -0.21
C ARG A 23 5.25 -6.96 0.08
N ARG A 24 6.09 -6.92 -0.95
CA ARG A 24 7.56 -6.85 -0.83
C ARG A 24 8.02 -5.53 -0.20
N ALA A 25 7.43 -4.41 -0.58
CA ALA A 25 7.71 -3.11 0.04
C ALA A 25 7.41 -3.15 1.55
N ASN A 26 6.19 -3.55 1.93
CA ASN A 26 5.77 -3.64 3.33
C ASN A 26 6.65 -4.58 4.15
N ASN A 27 7.03 -5.74 3.61
CA ASN A 27 7.91 -6.68 4.31
C ASN A 27 9.32 -6.13 4.53
N ARG A 28 9.88 -5.45 3.51
CA ARG A 28 11.20 -4.82 3.64
C ARG A 28 11.16 -3.70 4.68
N PHE A 29 10.16 -2.82 4.59
CA PHE A 29 9.92 -1.77 5.56
C PHE A 29 9.82 -2.34 6.99
N ALA A 30 9.06 -3.43 7.20
CA ALA A 30 8.94 -4.09 8.49
C ALA A 30 10.29 -4.57 9.05
N VAL A 31 11.10 -5.20 8.21
CA VAL A 31 12.43 -5.71 8.57
C VAL A 31 13.40 -4.58 8.87
N ASP A 32 13.36 -3.50 8.09
CA ASP A 32 14.22 -2.35 8.32
C ASP A 32 13.80 -1.58 9.59
N LEU A 33 12.50 -1.49 9.86
CA LEU A 33 11.96 -0.88 11.07
C LEU A 33 12.39 -1.64 12.33
N ILE A 34 12.23 -2.98 12.39
CA ILE A 34 12.63 -3.75 13.57
C ILE A 34 14.14 -3.63 13.84
N LYS A 35 14.98 -3.59 12.80
CA LYS A 35 16.44 -3.38 12.95
C LYS A 35 16.78 -2.01 13.52
N GLY A 36 15.98 -0.99 13.21
CA GLY A 36 16.17 0.36 13.73
C GLY A 36 15.64 0.57 15.15
N LEU A 37 14.83 -0.35 15.68
CA LEU A 37 14.30 -0.24 17.03
C LEU A 37 15.35 -0.67 18.07
N PRO A 38 15.48 0.07 19.19
CA PRO A 38 16.42 -0.27 20.24
C PRO A 38 16.04 -1.64 20.82
N SER A 39 16.94 -2.60 20.67
CA SER A 39 16.75 -3.97 21.14
C SER A 39 17.48 -4.17 22.46
N SER A 40 16.76 -4.66 23.47
CA SER A 40 17.33 -5.07 24.77
C SER A 40 16.83 -6.48 25.06
N PRO A 41 17.70 -7.38 25.57
CA PRO A 41 17.30 -8.75 25.90
C PRO A 41 16.18 -8.85 26.95
N GLU A 42 15.89 -7.77 27.68
CA GLU A 42 14.84 -7.72 28.71
C GLU A 42 13.53 -7.07 28.23
N LYS A 43 13.45 -6.60 26.97
CA LYS A 43 12.28 -5.89 26.46
C LYS A 43 11.73 -6.51 25.19
N ASN A 44 10.46 -6.88 25.24
CA ASN A 44 9.69 -7.30 24.06
C ASN A 44 9.36 -6.09 23.18
N ILE A 45 9.51 -6.25 21.87
CA ILE A 45 9.12 -5.25 20.87
C ILE A 45 7.87 -5.75 20.15
N PHE A 46 6.79 -4.97 20.19
CA PHE A 46 5.53 -5.27 19.52
C PHE A 46 5.06 -4.07 18.70
N PHE A 47 4.85 -4.27 17.40
CA PHE A 47 4.32 -3.25 16.50
C PHE A 47 3.65 -3.91 15.28
N SER A 48 2.84 -3.14 14.56
CA SER A 48 2.21 -3.55 13.30
C SER A 48 2.86 -2.81 12.14
N PRO A 49 3.77 -3.46 11.37
CA PRO A 49 4.42 -2.82 10.23
C PRO A 49 3.41 -2.30 9.19
N TYR A 50 2.37 -3.09 8.93
CA TYR A 50 1.33 -2.72 7.97
C TYR A 50 0.58 -1.45 8.41
N SER A 51 0.19 -1.34 9.69
CA SER A 51 -0.51 -0.15 10.19
C SER A 51 0.31 1.12 10.04
N ILE A 52 1.61 1.05 10.36
CA ILE A 52 2.54 2.18 10.21
C ILE A 52 2.72 2.54 8.73
N SER A 53 2.87 1.54 7.87
CA SER A 53 3.00 1.73 6.43
C SER A 53 1.76 2.41 5.83
N THR A 54 0.57 1.96 6.23
CA THR A 54 -0.71 2.53 5.81
C THR A 54 -0.90 3.97 6.29
N ALA A 55 -0.53 4.26 7.55
CA ALA A 55 -0.53 5.63 8.06
C ALA A 55 0.36 6.54 7.19
N MET A 56 1.54 6.04 6.78
CA MET A 56 2.42 6.81 5.92
C MET A 56 1.97 6.84 4.45
N GLY A 57 1.25 5.85 3.95
CA GLY A 57 0.59 5.92 2.64
C GLY A 57 -0.34 7.14 2.53
N MET A 58 -1.00 7.52 3.63
CA MET A 58 -1.80 8.75 3.70
C MET A 58 -0.94 10.02 3.71
N VAL A 59 0.18 10.02 4.44
CA VAL A 59 1.15 11.12 4.42
C VAL A 59 1.73 11.29 3.02
N PHE A 60 2.02 10.18 2.33
CA PHE A 60 2.52 10.14 0.97
C PHE A 60 1.54 10.81 -0.01
N ALA A 61 0.23 10.59 0.13
CA ALA A 61 -0.79 11.25 -0.69
C ALA A 61 -0.73 12.79 -0.60
N GLY A 62 -0.42 13.31 0.59
CA GLY A 62 -0.28 14.76 0.84
C GLY A 62 1.11 15.33 0.58
N ALA A 63 2.15 14.48 0.45
CA ALA A 63 3.53 14.93 0.29
C ALA A 63 3.81 15.46 -1.12
N ARG A 64 4.76 16.39 -1.23
CA ARG A 64 5.22 16.96 -2.51
C ARG A 64 6.74 17.14 -2.48
N GLY A 65 7.35 17.31 -3.66
CA GLY A 65 8.77 17.66 -3.80
C GLY A 65 9.70 16.65 -3.13
N GLU A 66 10.63 17.15 -2.31
CA GLU A 66 11.64 16.33 -1.63
C GLU A 66 11.02 15.37 -0.59
N THR A 67 9.99 15.81 0.13
CA THR A 67 9.29 14.97 1.11
C THR A 67 8.69 13.73 0.44
N LEU A 68 8.06 13.90 -0.74
CA LEU A 68 7.50 12.79 -1.50
C LEU A 68 8.59 11.78 -1.90
N LYS A 69 9.74 12.26 -2.39
CA LYS A 69 10.87 11.41 -2.78
C LYS A 69 11.45 10.63 -1.60
N ASN A 70 11.61 11.29 -0.45
CA ASN A 70 12.12 10.65 0.77
C ASN A 70 11.18 9.56 1.27
N LEU A 71 9.87 9.79 1.20
CA LEU A 71 8.87 8.76 1.52
C LEU A 71 8.90 7.62 0.49
N TYR A 72 9.06 7.92 -0.79
CA TYR A 72 9.08 6.90 -1.84
C TYR A 72 10.25 5.91 -1.71
N ASP A 73 11.45 6.40 -1.39
CA ASP A 73 12.62 5.54 -1.13
C ASP A 73 12.57 4.91 0.27
N GLY A 74 12.26 5.71 1.30
CA GLY A 74 12.29 5.28 2.71
C GLY A 74 11.32 4.15 3.05
N PHE A 75 10.18 4.07 2.36
CA PHE A 75 9.19 3.00 2.54
C PHE A 75 9.41 1.80 1.60
N GLY A 76 10.49 1.82 0.82
CA GLY A 76 10.89 0.68 -0.02
C GLY A 76 10.08 0.52 -1.30
N TYR A 77 9.23 1.47 -1.68
CA TYR A 77 8.45 1.42 -2.94
C TYR A 77 9.38 1.44 -4.16
N LEU A 78 10.40 2.30 -4.15
CA LEU A 78 11.42 2.33 -5.19
C LEU A 78 12.14 0.96 -5.34
N ARG A 79 12.46 0.32 -4.21
CA ARG A 79 13.21 -0.95 -4.18
C ARG A 79 12.38 -2.17 -4.52
N SER A 80 11.06 -2.11 -4.32
CA SER A 80 10.14 -3.13 -4.82
C SER A 80 9.78 -2.91 -6.29
N GLY A 81 10.11 -1.75 -6.88
CA GLY A 81 9.69 -1.43 -8.24
C GLY A 81 8.21 -1.05 -8.35
N LEU A 82 7.55 -0.75 -7.23
CA LEU A 82 6.20 -0.21 -7.20
C LEU A 82 6.24 1.24 -7.69
N LYS A 83 5.60 1.51 -8.84
CA LYS A 83 5.55 2.85 -9.43
C LYS A 83 4.87 3.85 -8.49
N GLU A 84 5.41 5.07 -8.43
CA GLU A 84 4.89 6.18 -7.61
C GLU A 84 3.37 6.39 -7.78
N ASP A 85 2.89 6.45 -9.02
CA ASP A 85 1.47 6.65 -9.37
C ASP A 85 0.56 5.53 -8.84
N TRP A 86 1.11 4.34 -8.59
CA TRP A 86 0.34 3.18 -8.16
C TRP A 86 0.41 2.93 -6.65
N VAL A 87 1.21 3.70 -5.91
CA VAL A 87 1.37 3.50 -4.46
C VAL A 87 0.03 3.61 -3.74
N LEU A 88 -0.76 4.65 -4.04
CA LEU A 88 -2.05 4.88 -3.37
C LEU A 88 -3.08 3.80 -3.73
N GLN A 89 -3.11 3.38 -5.00
CA GLN A 89 -3.97 2.29 -5.44
C GLN A 89 -3.59 0.98 -4.76
N ALA A 90 -2.30 0.70 -4.59
CA ALA A 90 -1.81 -0.52 -3.96
C ALA A 90 -2.24 -0.62 -2.49
N TYR A 91 -2.30 0.52 -1.78
CA TYR A 91 -2.87 0.57 -0.43
C TYR A 91 -4.38 0.35 -0.41
N ALA A 92 -5.12 0.92 -1.37
CA ALA A 92 -6.57 0.71 -1.48
C ALA A 92 -6.90 -0.77 -1.74
N ASP A 93 -6.22 -1.38 -2.70
CA ASP A 93 -6.39 -2.79 -3.06
C ASP A 93 -6.08 -3.71 -1.86
N HIS A 94 -4.97 -3.44 -1.16
CA HIS A 94 -4.63 -4.21 0.04
C HIS A 94 -5.62 -4.02 1.20
N ALA A 95 -6.17 -2.82 1.38
CA ALA A 95 -7.17 -2.56 2.41
C ALA A 95 -8.46 -3.34 2.14
N GLU A 96 -8.86 -3.45 0.86
CA GLU A 96 -10.01 -4.26 0.44
C GLU A 96 -9.76 -5.76 0.65
N GLN A 97 -8.59 -6.27 0.25
CA GLN A 97 -8.23 -7.68 0.47
C GLN A 97 -8.24 -8.08 1.94
N LEU A 98 -7.80 -7.20 2.84
CA LEU A 98 -7.83 -7.45 4.28
C LEU A 98 -9.26 -7.46 4.83
N GLN A 99 -10.20 -6.73 4.23
CA GLN A 99 -11.63 -6.81 4.60
C GLN A 99 -12.27 -8.11 4.11
N VAL A 100 -11.88 -8.60 2.93
CA VAL A 100 -12.41 -9.83 2.32
C VAL A 100 -11.84 -11.10 2.96
N GLY A 101 -10.59 -11.06 3.44
CA GLY A 101 -9.90 -12.22 4.03
C GLY A 101 -10.12 -12.44 5.54
N GLN A 102 -10.75 -11.50 6.26
CA GLN A 102 -10.97 -11.61 7.70
C GLN A 102 -12.26 -12.38 8.03
N SER A 103 -12.21 -13.71 7.94
CA SER A 103 -13.31 -14.54 8.41
C SER A 103 -13.35 -14.72 9.94
N GLN A 104 -12.26 -14.55 10.71
CA GLN A 104 -12.29 -14.66 12.19
C GLN A 104 -11.18 -13.92 12.97
N SER A 105 -10.53 -12.90 12.41
CA SER A 105 -9.48 -12.15 13.12
C SER A 105 -9.81 -10.67 13.17
N THR A 106 -10.28 -10.18 14.33
CA THR A 106 -10.43 -8.75 14.62
C THR A 106 -9.04 -8.12 14.74
N PHE A 107 -8.40 -7.89 13.60
CA PHE A 107 -7.25 -6.99 13.55
C PHE A 107 -7.85 -5.59 13.60
N ASP A 108 -7.82 -4.98 14.80
CA ASP A 108 -8.32 -3.62 15.01
C ASP A 108 -7.37 -2.62 14.33
N VAL A 109 -7.44 -2.56 13.00
CA VAL A 109 -6.83 -1.56 12.12
C VAL A 109 -7.65 -0.26 12.21
N ALA A 110 -8.49 -0.06 13.25
CA ALA A 110 -9.48 1.02 13.33
C ALA A 110 -8.91 2.42 13.07
N ASN A 111 -7.64 2.67 13.35
CA ASN A 111 -7.04 3.98 13.07
C ASN A 111 -6.56 4.14 11.61
N ALA A 112 -6.20 3.06 10.90
CA ALA A 112 -5.77 3.13 9.50
C ALA A 112 -6.94 2.91 8.54
N THR A 113 -7.83 1.95 8.79
CA THR A 113 -8.96 1.66 7.89
C THR A 113 -9.99 2.79 7.92
N ARG A 114 -10.27 3.41 9.07
CA ARG A 114 -11.23 4.53 9.11
C ARG A 114 -10.68 5.78 8.45
N ILE A 115 -9.40 6.11 8.59
CA ILE A 115 -8.82 7.29 7.94
C ILE A 115 -8.58 7.05 6.45
N VAL A 116 -8.11 5.85 6.04
CA VAL A 116 -7.92 5.51 4.61
C VAL A 116 -9.26 5.41 3.88
N VAL A 117 -10.27 4.75 4.45
CA VAL A 117 -11.60 4.68 3.83
C VAL A 117 -12.25 6.08 3.82
N PHE A 118 -12.06 6.88 4.87
CA PHE A 118 -12.54 8.26 4.91
C PHE A 118 -11.84 9.13 3.85
N LEU A 119 -10.52 9.02 3.70
CA LEU A 119 -9.76 9.78 2.69
C LEU A 119 -10.09 9.30 1.27
N PHE A 120 -10.24 7.99 1.04
CA PHE A 120 -10.70 7.43 -0.24
C PHE A 120 -12.13 7.89 -0.59
N LEU A 121 -13.03 7.97 0.39
CA LEU A 121 -14.39 8.51 0.22
C LEU A 121 -14.40 10.04 0.01
N VAL A 122 -13.44 10.77 0.58
CA VAL A 122 -13.28 12.22 0.38
C VAL A 122 -12.67 12.51 -0.99
N LEU A 123 -11.68 11.73 -1.43
CA LEU A 123 -11.03 11.89 -2.73
C LEU A 123 -11.95 11.43 -3.88
N SER A 124 -12.69 10.32 -3.73
CA SER A 124 -13.66 9.86 -4.74
C SER A 124 -14.89 10.77 -4.90
N ARG A 125 -15.09 11.74 -3.99
CA ARG A 125 -16.12 12.78 -4.08
C ARG A 125 -15.58 14.13 -4.57
N ALA A 126 -14.27 14.26 -4.85
CA ALA A 126 -13.69 15.48 -5.37
C ALA A 126 -13.89 15.56 -6.89
N PRO A 127 -14.64 16.54 -7.43
CA PRO A 127 -15.00 16.62 -8.86
C PRO A 127 -13.81 16.83 -9.80
N TRP A 128 -12.61 17.08 -9.25
CA TRP A 128 -11.38 17.34 -10.01
C TRP A 128 -10.62 16.06 -10.41
N ILE A 129 -10.93 14.91 -9.80
CA ILE A 129 -10.26 13.63 -10.14
C ILE A 129 -10.77 13.07 -11.48
N ALA A 130 -12.00 13.38 -11.87
CA ALA A 130 -12.53 13.06 -13.20
C ALA A 130 -11.73 13.74 -14.34
N LEU A 131 -10.94 14.78 -14.03
CA LEU A 131 -10.08 15.47 -15.00
C LEU A 131 -8.70 14.80 -15.20
N PHE A 132 -8.31 13.88 -14.32
CA PHE A 132 -7.00 13.21 -14.34
C PHE A 132 -7.06 11.69 -14.48
N MET A 133 -8.25 11.11 -14.55
CA MET A 133 -8.42 9.71 -14.97
C MET A 133 -8.56 9.68 -16.51
N PRO A 134 -7.64 9.05 -17.25
CA PRO A 134 -7.90 8.74 -18.65
C PRO A 134 -9.07 7.76 -18.69
N ASN A 135 -10.12 8.12 -19.44
CA ASN A 135 -11.31 7.30 -19.63
C ASN A 135 -10.95 5.86 -20.02
N TYR A 136 -11.03 4.92 -19.08
CA TYR A 136 -11.24 3.49 -19.33
C TYR A 136 -11.93 2.85 -18.12
#